data_AF-A0A382K9W2-F1
#
_entry.id   AF-A0A382K9W2-F1
#
_cell.length_a   1.000
_cell.length_b   1.000
_cell.length_c   1.000
_cell.angle_alpha   90.00
_cell.angle_beta   90.00
_cell.angle_gamma   90.00
#
_symmetry.space_group_name_H-M   'P 1'
#
loop_
_entity.id
_entity.type
_entity.pdbx_description
1 polymer ?
#
loop_
_entity_poly.entity_id
_entity_poly.type
_entity_poly.pdbx_seq_one_letter_code
_entity_poly.pdbx_strand_id
1 'polypeptide(L)' 'MLKIKPRRGCHWPMWPHGNHPTHEYCDEKRSQGSSYCAEHRAKSIRDLDIEPRQPFIPRRKAA' A
#
# COMPACT_ATOMS: atom_id res chain seq x y z
N MET A 1 16.83 -7.90 -23.24
CA MET A 1 15.73 -7.15 -22.62
C MET A 1 14.91 -8.09 -21.76
N LEU A 2 15.17 -8.16 -20.45
CA LEU A 2 14.38 -8.98 -19.53
C LEU A 2 12.97 -8.38 -19.43
N LYS A 3 11.99 -8.99 -20.11
CA LYS A 3 10.57 -8.69 -19.94
C LYS A 3 10.18 -9.15 -18.54
N ILE A 4 10.29 -8.26 -17.56
CA ILE A 4 9.77 -8.47 -16.21
C ILE A 4 8.25 -8.62 -16.39
N LYS A 5 7.74 -9.85 -16.48
CA LYS A 5 6.30 -10.10 -16.45
C LYS A 5 5.80 -9.50 -15.14
N PRO A 6 4.87 -8.53 -15.14
CA PRO A 6 4.34 -8.03 -13.89
C PRO A 6 3.71 -9.23 -13.18
N ARG A 7 4.17 -9.53 -11.96
CA ARG A 7 3.44 -10.46 -11.08
C ARG A 7 2.02 -9.91 -11.01
N ARG A 8 1.06 -10.62 -11.60
CA ARG A 8 -0.30 -10.10 -11.82
C ARG A 8 -1.17 -10.15 -10.55
N GLY A 9 -0.57 -10.53 -9.43
CA GLY A 9 -1.25 -10.69 -8.14
C GLY A 9 -1.24 -9.43 -7.30
N CYS A 10 -2.32 -9.21 -6.57
CA CYS A 10 -2.53 -8.16 -5.60
C CYS A 10 -1.42 -8.18 -4.54
N HIS A 11 -0.76 -7.05 -4.32
CA HIS A 11 0.28 -6.92 -3.29
C HIS A 11 -0.27 -6.58 -1.91
N TRP A 12 -1.55 -6.87 -1.66
CA TRP A 12 -2.12 -6.63 -0.34
C TRP A 12 -1.61 -7.68 0.65
N PRO A 13 -0.98 -7.28 1.77
CA PRO A 13 -0.52 -8.21 2.78
C PRO A 13 -1.74 -8.84 3.49
N MET A 14 -1.76 -10.16 3.59
CA MET A 14 -2.84 -10.89 4.29
C MET A 14 -2.65 -10.91 5.82
N TRP A 15 -1.64 -10.20 6.33
CA TRP A 15 -1.31 -10.12 7.74
C TRP A 15 -1.54 -8.70 8.29
N PRO A 16 -1.82 -8.57 9.60
CA PRO A 16 -2.00 -7.28 10.24
C PRO A 16 -0.70 -6.45 10.27
N HIS A 17 -0.82 -5.13 10.12
CA HIS A 17 0.30 -4.20 10.23
C HIS A 17 1.01 -4.38 11.58
N GLY A 18 2.26 -4.86 11.54
CA GLY A 18 3.09 -5.07 12.72
C GLY A 18 3.57 -6.51 12.95
N ASN A 19 3.00 -7.50 12.26
CA ASN A 19 3.47 -8.88 12.39
C ASN A 19 3.55 -9.55 11.01
N HIS A 20 4.73 -9.99 10.58
CA HIS A 20 4.99 -10.52 9.23
C HIS A 20 5.28 -12.04 9.25
N PRO A 21 4.38 -12.90 9.75
CA PRO A 21 4.69 -14.30 9.98
C PRO A 21 4.82 -15.12 8.68
N THR A 22 4.07 -14.79 7.62
CA THR A 22 3.97 -15.66 6.43
C THR A 22 4.39 -15.00 5.12
N HIS A 23 4.51 -13.67 5.07
CA HIS A 23 4.73 -12.92 3.82
C HIS A 23 3.76 -13.28 2.69
N GLU A 24 2.53 -13.71 3.02
CA GLU A 24 1.49 -14.06 2.05
C GLU A 24 0.70 -12.86 1.53
N TYR A 25 0.69 -12.69 0.21
CA TYR A 25 -0.07 -11.64 -0.45
C TYR A 25 -1.37 -12.20 -1.01
N CYS A 26 -2.35 -11.32 -1.21
CA CYS A 26 -3.68 -11.68 -1.72
C CYS A 26 -3.63 -12.38 -3.10
N ASP A 27 -2.61 -12.13 -3.93
CA ASP A 27 -2.38 -12.75 -5.26
C ASP A 27 -3.52 -12.63 -6.29
N GLU A 28 -4.62 -11.95 -5.93
CA GLU A 28 -5.76 -11.73 -6.81
C GLU A 28 -5.44 -10.78 -7.97
N LYS A 29 -6.17 -10.88 -9.08
CA LYS A 29 -5.93 -10.04 -10.27
C LYS A 29 -5.99 -8.55 -9.92
N ARG A 30 -4.91 -7.84 -10.24
CA ARG A 30 -4.83 -6.38 -10.05
C ARG A 30 -5.87 -5.63 -10.87
N SER A 31 -6.37 -4.54 -10.29
CA SER A 31 -7.08 -3.51 -11.04
C SER A 31 -6.12 -2.78 -11.98
N GLN A 32 -6.61 -2.33 -13.13
CA GLN A 32 -5.81 -1.55 -14.09
C GLN A 32 -5.29 -0.27 -13.40
N GLY A 33 -3.97 -0.04 -13.49
CA GLY A 33 -3.31 1.11 -12.86
C GLY A 33 -3.09 1.02 -11.35
N SER A 34 -3.35 -0.12 -10.71
CA SER A 34 -3.14 -0.32 -9.27
C SER A 34 -2.26 -1.53 -8.98
N SER A 35 -1.59 -1.50 -7.82
CA SER A 35 -0.87 -2.64 -7.26
C SER A 35 -1.78 -3.63 -6.53
N TYR A 36 -3.07 -3.27 -6.35
CA TYR A 36 -4.05 -4.02 -5.58
C TYR A 36 -5.24 -4.49 -6.45
N CYS A 37 -5.98 -5.49 -5.97
CA CYS A 37 -7.28 -5.87 -6.52
C CYS A 37 -8.35 -4.81 -6.16
N ALA A 38 -9.55 -4.93 -6.72
CA ALA A 38 -10.61 -3.92 -6.53
C ALA A 38 -10.97 -3.70 -5.06
N GLU A 39 -11.05 -4.78 -4.27
CA GLU A 39 -11.36 -4.72 -2.84
C GLU A 39 -10.27 -4.00 -2.04
N HIS A 40 -9.02 -4.43 -2.23
CA HIS A 40 -7.88 -3.88 -1.52
C HIS A 40 -7.54 -2.45 -1.94
N ARG A 41 -7.83 -2.08 -3.19
CA ARG A 41 -7.77 -0.70 -3.65
C ARG A 41 -8.75 0.19 -2.86
N ALA A 42 -9.99 -0.26 -2.64
CA ALA A 42 -10.97 0.49 -1.86
C ALA A 42 -10.52 0.69 -0.40
N LYS A 43 -9.89 -0.33 0.19
CA LYS A 43 -9.29 -0.23 1.55
C LYS A 43 -8.11 0.75 1.59
N SER A 44 -7.22 0.73 0.58
CA SER A 44 -6.07 1.65 0.53
C SER A 44 -6.42 3.13 0.37
N ILE A 45 -7.56 3.43 -0.27
CA ILE A 45 -7.95 4.83 -0.56
C ILE A 45 -8.55 5.50 0.69
N ARG A 46 -9.23 4.73 1.55
CA ARG A 46 -9.89 5.29 2.75
C ARG A 46 -8.91 5.92 3.73
N ASP A 47 -7.67 5.45 3.81
CA ASP A 47 -6.63 6.05 4.66
C ASP A 47 -6.23 7.47 4.22
N LEU A 48 -6.45 7.86 2.96
CA LEU A 48 -6.07 9.20 2.47
C LEU A 48 -7.09 10.30 2.82
N ASP A 49 -8.30 9.93 3.22
CA ASP A 49 -9.40 10.87 3.49
C ASP A 49 -9.58 11.17 4.99
N ILE A 50 -8.94 10.37 5.86
CA ILE A 50 -9.23 10.37 7.31
C ILE A 50 -8.32 11.32 8.10
N GLU A 51 -7.11 11.61 7.63
CA GLU A 51 -6.20 12.51 8.34
C GLU A 51 -6.00 13.81 7.53
N PRO A 52 -6.36 14.99 8.07
CA PRO A 52 -5.92 16.23 7.46
C PRO A 52 -4.41 16.19 7.38
N ARG A 53 -3.86 16.34 6.16
CA ARG A 53 -2.41 16.43 5.92
C ARG A 53 -1.79 17.32 6.99
N GLN A 54 -1.10 16.70 7.95
CA GLN A 54 -0.52 17.44 9.06
C GLN A 54 0.40 18.51 8.45
N PRO A 55 0.23 19.79 8.83
CA PRO A 55 1.10 20.83 8.33
C PRO A 55 2.53 20.48 8.75
N PHE A 56 3.46 20.54 7.81
CA PHE A 56 4.87 20.33 8.09
C PHE A 56 5.35 21.45 9.02
N ILE A 57 5.62 21.13 10.29
CA ILE A 57 6.16 22.07 11.29
C ILE A 57 7.68 21.90 11.31
N PRO A 58 8.47 22.85 10.76
CA PRO A 58 9.92 22.76 10.82
C PRO A 58 10.37 22.82 12.28
N ARG A 59 11.16 21.82 12.70
CA ARG A 59 11.73 21.80 14.05
C ARG A 59 12.76 22.94 14.14
N ARG A 60 12.53 23.93 15.01
CA ARG A 60 13.52 24.99 15.27
C ARG A 60 14.82 24.33 15.73
N LYS A 61 15.93 24.59 15.03
CA LYS A 61 17.26 24.24 15.53
C LYS A 61 17.47 25.00 16.84
N ALA A 62 17.75 24.28 17.92
CA ALA A 62 18.24 24.90 19.14
C ALA A 62 19.57 25.60 18.82
N ALA A 63 19.71 26.84 19.30
CA ALA A 63 20.89 27.68 19.13
C ALA A 63 22.01 27.25 20.08
#